data_AF-A0A942F3W8-F1
#
_entry.id   AF-A0A942F3W8-F1
#
_cell.length_a   1.000
_cell.length_b   1.000
_cell.length_c   1.000
_cell.angle_alpha   90.00
_cell.angle_beta   90.00
_cell.angle_gamma   90.00
#
_symmetry.space_group_name_H-M   'P 1'
#
loop_
_entity.id
_entity.type
_entity.pdbx_description
1 polymer ?
#
loop_
_entity_poly.entity_id
_entity_poly.type
_entity_poly.pdbx_seq_one_letter_code
_entity_poly.pdbx_strand_id
1 'polypeptide(L)'
;MRLKVIAIVGLFTALAVATFAANLFAFPSGVNGDFACGDCHSGGASAIGLVDTMTAEPIDAGAAPVLDGVVEAIWNKATAVSIPVNYGWAGSTNVSMKALYTDDKVYFLAQWGDNSLSDRRRPWKKTADSGIGSWMRVPAKSQSGSSVTDNGWFTTNGGTQLRTSPPADAAYEDKFAVIWGARDTTATVANVANFKTKGCAILCHVSFGGGTANDKKYTNAPGEIADMWHWKLVRTGTVGFVDDQYVDNTLPTTATPSAGRKSDPGLAYLNNEATTTIGDTQTPAHTGPGQPVATDTAGFDPYFIPYADRVLNTTETLGAVAVGQEIAGILVRPLTGDRGDISAQVETTSTVGYNASTKTWTLEFSRNLVTGSGFDVQFDNLNDAYYFGVAVFDNAQIEHSFNKGVYALKFGPRVTPPPTVPPTVPPVMTADIKVMPGSISLRSSGLLRVILYGKPEFDALDIDLNSLDFAGAPLDHARNTVVDYNGDGLPDILLYFKIPKTGLKAGDTEACLTGKTNGGKSFKGCASVKVSGGFFGAMSRTPAKSNACPVR
;
A
#
# COMPACT_ATOMS: atom_id res chain seq x y z
N MET A 1 -8.36 -50.55 -68.31
CA MET A 1 -9.39 -50.46 -69.36
C MET A 1 -9.56 -48.99 -69.72
N ARG A 2 -9.11 -48.61 -70.94
CA ARG A 2 -9.30 -47.35 -71.73
C ARG A 2 -8.92 -45.99 -71.07
N LEU A 3 -7.80 -45.36 -71.46
CA LEU A 3 -7.57 -44.42 -72.61
C LEU A 3 -8.20 -43.03 -72.35
N LYS A 4 -7.54 -41.87 -72.49
CA LYS A 4 -6.61 -41.41 -73.56
C LYS A 4 -5.83 -40.13 -73.13
N VAL A 5 -4.70 -39.93 -73.82
CA VAL A 5 -3.66 -38.87 -73.72
C VAL A 5 -3.84 -37.82 -74.84
N ILE A 6 -3.08 -36.70 -74.77
CA ILE A 6 -2.51 -35.79 -75.83
C ILE A 6 -3.09 -34.35 -75.76
N ALA A 7 -2.38 -33.20 -75.87
CA ALA A 7 -0.98 -32.73 -75.86
C ALA A 7 -0.99 -31.16 -75.91
N ILE A 8 -0.14 -30.40 -75.18
CA ILE A 8 1.14 -29.69 -75.50
C ILE A 8 1.07 -28.43 -76.42
N VAL A 9 1.91 -27.44 -76.04
CA VAL A 9 2.59 -26.32 -76.77
C VAL A 9 1.97 -24.92 -76.48
N GLY A 10 2.67 -23.83 -76.11
CA GLY A 10 4.08 -23.44 -75.93
C GLY A 10 4.14 -21.97 -75.41
N LEU A 11 5.05 -21.61 -74.49
CA LEU A 11 6.30 -20.82 -74.61
C LEU A 11 6.23 -19.32 -75.03
N PHE A 12 7.08 -18.51 -74.35
CA PHE A 12 7.51 -17.10 -74.56
C PHE A 12 6.61 -15.99 -73.95
N THR A 13 7.07 -14.91 -73.30
CA THR A 13 8.34 -14.15 -73.35
C THR A 13 8.42 -13.20 -72.14
N ALA A 14 9.65 -12.85 -71.70
CA ALA A 14 9.95 -11.69 -70.85
C ALA A 14 10.13 -10.42 -71.71
N LEU A 15 9.72 -9.24 -71.22
CA LEU A 15 10.52 -7.99 -71.20
C LEU A 15 9.78 -6.84 -70.51
N ALA A 16 10.56 -5.88 -70.03
CA ALA A 16 10.26 -4.88 -69.02
C ALA A 16 9.90 -3.47 -69.57
N VAL A 17 9.64 -2.58 -68.59
CA VAL A 17 9.76 -1.10 -68.60
C VAL A 17 8.58 -0.30 -69.18
N ALA A 18 7.83 0.39 -68.31
CA ALA A 18 7.91 1.85 -68.15
C ALA A 18 6.80 2.38 -67.23
N THR A 19 7.23 3.20 -66.28
CA THR A 19 6.48 4.09 -65.38
C THR A 19 5.35 4.89 -66.03
N PHE A 20 4.22 5.01 -65.35
CA PHE A 20 3.46 6.27 -65.29
C PHE A 20 2.78 6.40 -63.91
N ALA A 21 3.06 7.53 -63.26
CA ALA A 21 2.46 7.94 -62.01
C ALA A 21 1.11 8.63 -62.24
N ALA A 22 0.28 8.54 -61.19
CA ALA A 22 -0.72 9.51 -60.71
C ALA A 22 -2.20 9.08 -60.79
N ASN A 23 -2.68 8.76 -59.58
CA ASN A 23 -3.98 9.08 -58.98
C ASN A 23 -5.26 8.55 -59.63
N LEU A 24 -5.91 7.60 -58.94
CA LEU A 24 -7.27 7.82 -58.38
C LEU A 24 -7.67 6.71 -57.39
N PHE A 25 -8.11 7.14 -56.19
CA PHE A 25 -8.92 6.46 -55.15
C PHE A 25 -8.55 5.05 -54.67
N ALA A 26 -7.97 4.99 -53.45
CA ALA A 26 -8.06 3.82 -52.58
C ALA A 26 -8.90 4.18 -51.34
N PHE A 27 -10.04 3.50 -51.17
CA PHE A 27 -10.68 3.32 -49.86
C PHE A 27 -9.93 2.20 -49.11
N PRO A 28 -9.60 2.36 -47.82
CA PRO A 28 -8.96 1.30 -47.07
C PRO A 28 -10.02 0.29 -46.59
N SER A 29 -9.85 -0.98 -46.97
CA SER A 29 -10.51 -2.13 -46.36
C SER A 29 -9.50 -2.91 -45.53
N GLY A 30 -9.92 -3.30 -44.32
CA GLY A 30 -9.32 -4.42 -43.59
C GLY A 30 -8.45 -4.03 -42.40
N VAL A 31 -9.09 -3.67 -41.29
CA VAL A 31 -8.52 -3.81 -39.94
C VAL A 31 -8.27 -5.29 -39.65
N ASN A 32 -7.01 -5.71 -39.71
CA ASN A 32 -6.52 -6.89 -38.99
C ASN A 32 -5.53 -6.38 -37.94
N GLY A 33 -6.02 -6.24 -36.72
CA GLY A 33 -5.21 -5.92 -35.55
C GLY A 33 -4.46 -7.16 -35.09
N ASP A 34 -3.26 -7.37 -35.63
CA ASP A 34 -2.29 -8.30 -35.07
C ASP A 34 -1.63 -7.67 -33.84
N PHE A 35 -2.18 -8.01 -32.67
CA PHE A 35 -1.61 -7.71 -31.36
C PHE A 35 -0.42 -8.64 -31.09
N ALA A 36 0.78 -8.26 -31.55
CA ALA A 36 2.01 -8.92 -31.18
C ALA A 36 2.71 -8.15 -30.05
N CYS A 37 2.68 -8.70 -28.83
CA CYS A 37 3.68 -8.40 -27.80
C CYS A 37 4.98 -9.21 -28.04
N GLY A 38 5.35 -9.47 -29.31
CA GLY A 38 6.73 -9.84 -29.71
C GLY A 38 7.74 -8.71 -29.47
N ASP A 39 7.22 -7.60 -28.99
CA ASP A 39 7.86 -6.32 -28.97
C ASP A 39 8.56 -6.09 -27.60
N CYS A 40 8.08 -6.69 -26.52
CA CYS A 40 8.68 -6.54 -25.18
C CYS A 40 9.96 -7.37 -25.00
N HIS A 41 10.13 -8.47 -25.75
CA HIS A 41 11.24 -9.41 -25.57
C HIS A 41 12.11 -9.61 -26.82
N SER A 42 11.68 -9.20 -28.01
CA SER A 42 12.51 -9.18 -29.22
C SER A 42 12.53 -7.80 -29.85
N GLY A 43 13.31 -6.87 -29.26
CA GLY A 43 13.84 -5.67 -29.93
C GLY A 43 12.85 -4.75 -30.67
N GLY A 44 11.54 -4.93 -30.50
CA GLY A 44 10.54 -4.45 -31.45
C GLY A 44 9.46 -3.57 -30.86
N ALA A 45 9.24 -3.56 -29.53
CA ALA A 45 8.23 -2.71 -28.89
C ALA A 45 8.54 -1.29 -29.24
N SER A 46 7.77 -0.77 -30.21
CA SER A 46 7.66 0.64 -30.47
C SER A 46 7.48 1.26 -29.09
N ALA A 47 8.54 1.90 -28.60
CA ALA A 47 8.53 2.53 -27.30
C ALA A 47 7.41 3.56 -27.38
N ILE A 48 6.28 3.29 -26.74
CA ILE A 48 5.33 4.33 -26.43
C ILE A 48 6.06 5.10 -25.34
N GLY A 49 6.89 6.06 -25.75
CA GLY A 49 7.76 6.83 -24.88
C GLY A 49 6.95 7.64 -23.86
N LEU A 50 7.56 8.67 -23.31
CA LEU A 50 6.85 9.62 -22.47
C LEU A 50 5.64 10.18 -23.23
N VAL A 51 4.43 9.91 -22.73
CA VAL A 51 3.17 10.35 -23.33
C VAL A 51 2.88 11.79 -22.90
N ASP A 52 2.90 12.03 -21.59
CA ASP A 52 2.62 13.34 -21.03
C ASP A 52 3.30 13.51 -19.66
N THR A 53 3.41 14.75 -19.20
CA THR A 53 3.99 15.12 -17.91
C THR A 53 2.95 15.83 -17.05
N MET A 54 2.67 15.25 -15.88
CA MET A 54 1.93 15.92 -14.82
C MET A 54 2.87 16.84 -14.06
N THR A 55 2.54 18.13 -13.98
CA THR A 55 3.26 19.08 -13.13
C THR A 55 2.59 19.17 -11.77
N ALA A 56 3.35 18.92 -10.70
CA ALA A 56 2.94 19.24 -9.34
C ALA A 56 3.16 20.72 -9.08
N GLU A 57 2.08 21.48 -8.86
CA GLU A 57 2.18 22.92 -8.64
C GLU A 57 2.44 23.24 -7.16
N PRO A 58 3.34 24.20 -6.85
CA PRO A 58 3.65 24.55 -5.48
C PRO A 58 2.49 25.27 -4.80
N ILE A 59 2.24 24.92 -3.54
CA ILE A 59 1.27 25.57 -2.66
C ILE A 59 1.90 25.82 -1.29
N ASP A 60 1.32 26.75 -0.54
CA ASP A 60 1.68 26.96 0.87
C ASP A 60 1.07 25.85 1.72
N ALA A 61 1.78 25.43 2.78
CA ALA A 61 1.33 24.34 3.66
C ALA A 61 -0.05 24.62 4.29
N GLY A 62 -0.34 25.88 4.64
CA GLY A 62 -1.65 26.30 5.16
C GLY A 62 -2.78 26.29 4.12
N ALA A 63 -2.48 26.02 2.85
CA ALA A 63 -3.43 25.91 1.75
C ALA A 63 -3.51 24.48 1.19
N ALA A 64 -3.00 23.47 1.90
CA ALA A 64 -3.11 22.07 1.52
C ALA A 64 -4.59 21.64 1.38
N PRO A 65 -4.94 20.81 0.38
CA PRO A 65 -6.30 20.30 0.23
C PRO A 65 -6.68 19.40 1.40
N VAL A 66 -7.97 19.36 1.72
CA VAL A 66 -8.51 18.39 2.67
C VAL A 66 -8.75 17.11 1.89
N LEU A 67 -8.25 15.97 2.37
CA LEU A 67 -8.45 14.70 1.69
C LEU A 67 -9.86 14.18 2.05
N ASP A 68 -10.88 14.63 1.32
CA ASP A 68 -12.28 14.28 1.60
C ASP A 68 -13.09 13.88 0.36
N GLY A 69 -12.46 13.85 -0.81
CA GLY A 69 -13.08 13.48 -2.07
C GLY A 69 -13.92 14.60 -2.69
N VAL A 70 -13.85 15.83 -2.15
CA VAL A 70 -14.50 17.03 -2.68
C VAL A 70 -13.44 17.92 -3.34
N VAL A 71 -13.54 18.08 -4.65
CA VAL A 71 -12.59 18.93 -5.39
C VAL A 71 -12.75 20.40 -4.99
N GLU A 72 -11.82 20.94 -4.21
CA GLU A 72 -11.81 22.35 -3.83
C GLU A 72 -11.08 23.23 -4.85
N ALA A 73 -11.26 24.56 -4.69
CA ALA A 73 -10.70 25.54 -5.60
C ALA A 73 -9.16 25.51 -5.70
N ILE A 74 -8.46 24.97 -4.71
CA ILE A 74 -6.99 24.87 -4.72
C ILE A 74 -6.49 24.02 -5.90
N TRP A 75 -7.24 22.98 -6.29
CA TRP A 75 -6.92 22.13 -7.43
C TRP A 75 -6.96 22.86 -8.78
N ASN A 76 -7.52 24.07 -8.85
CA ASN A 76 -7.48 24.89 -10.08
C ASN A 76 -6.08 25.46 -10.37
N LYS A 77 -5.16 25.42 -9.41
CA LYS A 77 -3.75 25.76 -9.65
C LYS A 77 -3.07 24.75 -10.56
N ALA A 78 -3.41 23.47 -10.44
CA ALA A 78 -2.81 22.39 -11.21
C ALA A 78 -3.60 22.09 -12.49
N THR A 79 -2.86 21.84 -13.57
CA THR A 79 -3.43 21.34 -14.82
C THR A 79 -3.56 19.83 -14.75
N ALA A 80 -4.71 19.30 -15.17
CA ALA A 80 -4.94 17.87 -15.18
C ALA A 80 -4.24 17.20 -16.38
N VAL A 81 -3.57 16.08 -16.12
CA VAL A 81 -3.22 15.11 -17.17
C VAL A 81 -4.39 14.14 -17.36
N SER A 82 -4.64 13.73 -18.60
CA SER A 82 -5.66 12.72 -18.93
C SER A 82 -4.99 11.42 -19.34
N ILE A 83 -5.14 10.38 -18.54
CA ILE A 83 -4.47 9.09 -18.68
C ILE A 83 -5.48 8.04 -19.18
N PRO A 84 -5.51 7.69 -20.48
CA PRO A 84 -6.31 6.59 -20.97
C PRO A 84 -5.85 5.26 -20.40
N VAL A 85 -6.78 4.57 -19.74
CA VAL A 85 -6.64 3.19 -19.28
C VAL A 85 -7.58 2.30 -20.09
N ASN A 86 -7.14 1.09 -20.41
CA ASN A 86 -7.86 0.17 -21.30
C ASN A 86 -7.84 -1.25 -20.75
N TYR A 87 -8.60 -2.14 -21.39
CA TYR A 87 -8.75 -3.56 -21.05
C TYR A 87 -9.57 -3.76 -19.78
N GLY A 88 -9.31 -4.84 -19.04
CA GLY A 88 -9.93 -5.11 -17.75
C GLY A 88 -11.46 -5.13 -17.72
N TRP A 89 -11.98 -5.10 -16.50
CA TRP A 89 -13.41 -4.96 -16.23
C TRP A 89 -13.90 -3.51 -16.30
N ALA A 90 -13.04 -2.53 -15.96
CA ALA A 90 -13.38 -1.11 -16.12
C ALA A 90 -13.39 -0.66 -17.59
N GLY A 91 -12.95 -1.51 -18.52
CA GLY A 91 -12.96 -1.22 -19.95
C GLY A 91 -12.00 -0.09 -20.31
N SER A 92 -12.42 0.75 -21.25
CA SER A 92 -11.72 1.96 -21.65
C SER A 92 -12.32 3.16 -20.94
N THR A 93 -11.52 3.83 -20.12
CA THR A 93 -11.88 5.08 -19.43
C THR A 93 -10.65 5.99 -19.34
N ASN A 94 -10.84 7.24 -18.94
CA ASN A 94 -9.75 8.17 -18.70
C ASN A 94 -9.66 8.46 -17.20
N VAL A 95 -8.45 8.35 -16.67
CA VAL A 95 -8.12 8.88 -15.34
C VAL A 95 -7.61 10.30 -15.52
N SER A 96 -8.32 11.28 -14.98
CA SER A 96 -7.82 12.64 -14.81
C SER A 96 -6.97 12.69 -13.54
N MET A 97 -5.73 13.18 -13.64
CA MET A 97 -4.87 13.37 -12.46
C MET A 97 -4.32 14.79 -12.37
N LYS A 98 -4.27 15.34 -11.16
CA LYS A 98 -3.59 16.59 -10.81
C LYS A 98 -2.64 16.34 -9.65
N ALA A 99 -1.61 17.18 -9.54
CA ALA A 99 -0.70 17.15 -8.40
C ALA A 99 -0.44 18.57 -7.86
N LEU A 100 -0.30 18.66 -6.54
CA LEU A 100 0.15 19.84 -5.81
C LEU A 100 1.26 19.42 -4.86
N TYR A 101 2.11 20.35 -4.44
CA TYR A 101 3.12 20.04 -3.44
C TYR A 101 3.45 21.21 -2.51
N THR A 102 3.94 20.86 -1.34
CA THR A 102 4.44 21.74 -0.28
C THR A 102 5.92 21.40 -0.01
N ASP A 103 6.54 22.00 0.99
CA ASP A 103 7.96 21.76 1.33
C ASP A 103 8.27 20.30 1.64
N ASP A 104 7.31 19.57 2.19
CA ASP A 104 7.50 18.24 2.74
C ASP A 104 6.53 17.19 2.19
N LYS A 105 5.43 17.58 1.53
CA LYS A 105 4.41 16.67 0.99
C LYS A 105 4.03 16.92 -0.45
N VAL A 106 3.61 15.85 -1.12
CA VAL A 106 2.91 15.87 -2.41
C VAL A 106 1.48 15.38 -2.23
N TYR A 107 0.57 15.99 -2.99
CA TYR A 107 -0.86 15.73 -3.00
C TYR A 107 -1.30 15.38 -4.41
N PHE A 108 -2.21 14.42 -4.53
CA PHE A 108 -2.75 13.99 -5.80
C PHE A 108 -4.28 13.99 -5.75
N LEU A 109 -4.88 14.40 -6.85
CA LEU A 109 -6.31 14.24 -7.13
C LEU A 109 -6.43 13.34 -8.35
N ALA A 110 -7.15 12.23 -8.22
CA ALA A 110 -7.47 11.32 -9.30
C ALA A 110 -8.99 11.23 -9.50
N GLN A 111 -9.46 11.32 -10.73
CA GLN A 111 -10.88 11.17 -11.07
C GLN A 111 -11.06 10.25 -12.28
N TRP A 112 -12.01 9.31 -12.21
CA TRP A 112 -12.32 8.41 -13.33
C TRP A 112 -13.80 8.04 -13.36
N GLY A 113 -14.30 7.72 -14.55
CA GLY A 113 -15.67 7.24 -14.72
C GLY A 113 -15.80 5.78 -14.29
N ASP A 114 -16.83 5.47 -13.51
CA ASP A 114 -17.21 4.12 -13.09
C ASP A 114 -18.73 4.02 -12.93
N ASN A 115 -19.34 3.01 -13.55
CA ASN A 115 -20.79 2.87 -13.60
C ASN A 115 -21.43 2.39 -12.30
N SER A 116 -20.62 1.90 -11.35
CA SER A 116 -21.10 1.37 -10.08
C SER A 116 -20.16 1.75 -8.94
N LEU A 117 -20.74 1.99 -7.76
CA LEU A 117 -20.03 1.91 -6.50
C LEU A 117 -19.94 0.43 -6.12
N SER A 118 -18.75 -0.14 -6.17
CA SER A 118 -18.55 -1.55 -5.84
C SER A 118 -17.82 -1.66 -4.51
N ASP A 119 -18.58 -1.86 -3.43
CA ASP A 119 -18.11 -1.99 -2.05
C ASP A 119 -18.29 -3.42 -1.50
N ARG A 120 -19.00 -4.29 -2.22
CA ARG A 120 -19.34 -5.64 -1.79
C ARG A 120 -18.17 -6.62 -1.90
N ARG A 121 -17.16 -6.43 -1.04
CA ARG A 121 -15.89 -7.19 -1.08
C ARG A 121 -16.04 -8.64 -0.61
N ARG A 122 -16.37 -9.56 -1.53
CA ARG A 122 -16.50 -11.02 -1.31
C ARG A 122 -17.03 -11.38 0.09
N PRO A 123 -18.23 -10.89 0.48
CA PRO A 123 -18.80 -11.25 1.75
C PRO A 123 -19.00 -12.77 1.87
N TRP A 124 -19.14 -13.22 3.10
CA TRP A 124 -19.68 -14.54 3.42
C TRP A 124 -21.18 -14.51 3.22
N LYS A 125 -21.72 -15.49 2.51
CA LYS A 125 -23.16 -15.68 2.33
C LYS A 125 -23.60 -16.99 2.98
N LYS A 126 -24.67 -16.92 3.77
CA LYS A 126 -25.34 -18.09 4.33
C LYS A 126 -26.17 -18.77 3.23
N THR A 127 -25.92 -20.04 2.96
CA THR A 127 -26.53 -20.79 1.83
C THR A 127 -27.46 -21.90 2.29
N ALA A 128 -27.30 -22.40 3.51
CA ALA A 128 -28.17 -23.39 4.13
C ALA A 128 -28.13 -23.22 5.66
N ASP A 129 -29.19 -23.66 6.36
CA ASP A 129 -29.28 -23.52 7.82
C ASP A 129 -28.13 -24.25 8.54
N SER A 130 -27.73 -25.43 8.05
CA SER A 130 -26.68 -26.26 8.64
C SER A 130 -25.96 -27.13 7.60
N GLY A 131 -24.88 -27.81 8.02
CA GLY A 131 -24.15 -28.77 7.20
C GLY A 131 -22.97 -28.20 6.38
N ILE A 132 -22.26 -29.08 5.69
CA ILE A 132 -21.17 -28.71 4.78
C ILE A 132 -21.71 -27.83 3.65
N GLY A 133 -21.02 -26.74 3.34
CA GLY A 133 -21.45 -25.76 2.34
C GLY A 133 -22.57 -24.83 2.79
N SER A 134 -22.88 -24.75 4.10
CA SER A 134 -23.84 -23.77 4.66
C SER A 134 -23.35 -22.32 4.63
N TRP A 135 -22.07 -22.12 4.34
CA TRP A 135 -21.44 -20.83 4.10
C TRP A 135 -20.61 -20.88 2.83
N MET A 136 -20.63 -19.79 2.07
CA MET A 136 -19.74 -19.61 0.94
C MET A 136 -19.18 -18.19 0.89
N ARG A 137 -18.00 -18.04 0.29
CA ARG A 137 -17.51 -16.74 -0.16
C ARG A 137 -18.22 -16.38 -1.45
N VAL A 138 -18.83 -15.19 -1.50
CA VAL A 138 -19.32 -14.64 -2.76
C VAL A 138 -18.13 -14.55 -3.75
N PRO A 139 -18.30 -15.05 -4.99
CA PRO A 139 -17.22 -15.05 -5.97
C PRO A 139 -16.85 -13.63 -6.39
N ALA A 140 -15.61 -13.42 -6.82
CA ALA A 140 -15.24 -12.21 -7.56
C ALA A 140 -15.46 -12.43 -9.06
N LYS A 141 -15.49 -11.35 -9.86
CA LYS A 141 -15.39 -11.48 -11.33
C LYS A 141 -14.14 -12.30 -11.66
N SER A 142 -14.32 -13.40 -12.39
CA SER A 142 -13.21 -14.24 -12.83
C SER A 142 -12.36 -13.51 -13.88
N GLN A 143 -11.10 -13.88 -13.98
CA GLN A 143 -10.24 -13.42 -15.06
C GLN A 143 -10.67 -14.12 -16.36
N SER A 144 -10.56 -13.45 -17.51
CA SER A 144 -10.84 -14.05 -18.83
C SER A 144 -10.22 -15.45 -18.97
N GLY A 145 -11.05 -16.50 -19.09
CA GLY A 145 -10.59 -17.88 -19.31
C GLY A 145 -10.16 -18.69 -18.08
N SER A 146 -10.60 -18.36 -16.87
CA SER A 146 -10.44 -19.22 -15.68
C SER A 146 -11.75 -19.95 -15.34
N SER A 147 -11.72 -21.28 -15.34
CA SER A 147 -12.78 -22.06 -14.71
C SER A 147 -12.80 -21.74 -13.22
N VAL A 148 -14.00 -21.54 -12.69
CA VAL A 148 -14.30 -21.09 -11.34
C VAL A 148 -13.90 -22.16 -10.33
N THR A 149 -12.62 -22.20 -9.97
CA THR A 149 -12.14 -22.73 -8.70
C THR A 149 -11.11 -21.74 -8.20
N ASP A 150 -11.26 -21.29 -6.96
CA ASP A 150 -10.24 -20.49 -6.26
C ASP A 150 -8.86 -21.08 -6.64
N ASN A 151 -7.98 -20.23 -7.18
CA ASN A 151 -6.58 -20.47 -7.57
C ASN A 151 -6.28 -20.80 -9.06
N GLY A 152 -7.24 -20.87 -9.98
CA GLY A 152 -7.00 -21.30 -11.37
C GLY A 152 -6.58 -20.20 -12.37
N TRP A 153 -5.27 -19.96 -12.54
CA TRP A 153 -4.71 -19.08 -13.59
C TRP A 153 -4.79 -19.72 -14.99
N PHE A 154 -5.44 -19.01 -15.93
CA PHE A 154 -5.49 -19.21 -17.39
C PHE A 154 -5.35 -20.64 -17.94
N THR A 155 -6.48 -21.25 -18.33
CA THR A 155 -6.47 -22.29 -19.37
C THR A 155 -7.41 -21.87 -20.49
N THR A 156 -6.89 -21.52 -21.67
CA THR A 156 -7.05 -22.35 -22.88
C THR A 156 -6.43 -21.71 -24.13
N ASN A 157 -5.97 -22.61 -25.00
CA ASN A 157 -5.36 -22.43 -26.32
C ASN A 157 -6.19 -21.56 -27.29
N GLY A 158 -5.49 -20.80 -28.14
CA GLY A 158 -6.00 -20.51 -29.49
C GLY A 158 -6.69 -19.16 -29.73
N GLY A 159 -6.27 -18.09 -29.05
CA GLY A 159 -6.43 -16.74 -29.61
C GLY A 159 -7.85 -16.16 -29.66
N THR A 160 -8.80 -16.68 -28.89
CA THR A 160 -10.08 -16.00 -28.65
C THR A 160 -10.32 -15.85 -27.13
N GLN A 161 -10.14 -14.63 -26.62
CA GLN A 161 -10.57 -14.27 -25.27
C GLN A 161 -12.10 -14.37 -25.19
N LEU A 162 -12.60 -15.45 -24.62
CA LEU A 162 -14.00 -15.49 -24.21
C LEU A 162 -14.09 -14.85 -22.81
N ARG A 163 -14.51 -13.59 -22.75
CA ARG A 163 -15.12 -13.04 -21.53
C ARG A 163 -16.33 -13.92 -21.24
N THR A 164 -16.23 -14.88 -20.33
CA THR A 164 -17.44 -15.50 -19.77
C THR A 164 -18.15 -14.42 -18.97
N SER A 165 -19.47 -14.28 -19.14
CA SER A 165 -20.25 -13.42 -18.25
C SER A 165 -19.92 -13.80 -16.80
N PRO A 166 -19.52 -12.85 -15.95
CA PRO A 166 -19.24 -13.16 -14.55
C PRO A 166 -20.53 -13.71 -13.91
N PRO A 167 -20.43 -14.51 -12.83
CA PRO A 167 -21.59 -14.85 -12.02
C PRO A 167 -22.40 -13.59 -11.71
N ALA A 168 -23.73 -13.68 -11.78
CA ALA A 168 -24.60 -12.51 -11.55
C ALA A 168 -24.41 -11.90 -10.16
N ASP A 169 -23.91 -12.68 -9.19
CA ASP A 169 -23.62 -12.28 -7.82
C ASP A 169 -22.15 -11.90 -7.57
N ALA A 170 -21.31 -11.87 -8.61
CA ALA A 170 -19.89 -11.59 -8.49
C ALA A 170 -19.63 -10.21 -7.86
N ALA A 171 -18.85 -10.20 -6.79
CA ALA A 171 -18.68 -9.04 -5.96
C ALA A 171 -17.27 -8.89 -5.38
N TYR A 172 -16.75 -7.68 -5.53
CA TYR A 172 -15.45 -7.22 -5.12
C TYR A 172 -15.52 -5.69 -4.96
N GLU A 173 -14.40 -5.11 -4.52
CA GLU A 173 -14.30 -3.67 -4.35
C GLU A 173 -13.70 -2.96 -5.57
N ASP A 174 -14.05 -1.68 -5.75
CA ASP A 174 -13.34 -0.78 -6.65
C ASP A 174 -11.97 -0.39 -6.10
N LYS A 175 -11.00 -0.24 -7.01
CA LYS A 175 -9.60 0.06 -6.65
C LYS A 175 -8.95 1.00 -7.66
N PHE A 176 -7.94 1.71 -7.17
CA PHE A 176 -7.07 2.58 -7.94
C PHE A 176 -5.63 2.26 -7.58
N ALA A 177 -4.72 2.27 -8.56
CA ALA A 177 -3.31 2.06 -8.29
C ALA A 177 -2.42 2.99 -9.12
N VAL A 178 -1.33 3.43 -8.49
CA VAL A 178 -0.21 4.12 -9.13
C VAL A 178 1.03 3.27 -8.90
N ILE A 179 1.90 3.17 -9.90
CA ILE A 179 3.18 2.46 -9.76
C ILE A 179 4.31 3.28 -10.33
N TRP A 180 5.41 3.39 -9.59
CA TRP A 180 6.58 4.20 -9.87
C TRP A 180 7.79 3.31 -10.16
N GLY A 181 8.57 3.68 -11.18
CA GLY A 181 9.78 2.94 -11.55
C GLY A 181 11.07 3.42 -10.90
N ALA A 182 11.02 4.57 -10.24
CA ALA A 182 12.18 5.21 -9.63
C ALA A 182 12.05 5.13 -8.10
N ARG A 183 13.10 4.70 -7.41
CA ARG A 183 13.19 4.70 -5.94
C ARG A 183 14.05 5.86 -5.45
N ASP A 184 15.19 6.09 -6.09
CA ASP A 184 16.25 6.98 -5.62
C ASP A 184 17.09 7.51 -6.80
N THR A 185 17.41 8.80 -6.79
CA THR A 185 18.24 9.48 -7.80
C THR A 185 19.73 9.46 -7.42
N THR A 186 20.05 9.15 -6.16
CA THR A 186 21.40 9.11 -5.56
C THR A 186 22.13 7.77 -5.73
N ALA A 187 21.52 6.81 -6.45
CA ALA A 187 22.10 5.52 -6.84
C ALA A 187 22.38 4.52 -5.70
N THR A 188 21.85 4.74 -4.49
CA THR A 188 21.99 3.74 -3.40
C THR A 188 21.11 2.51 -3.63
N VAL A 189 20.15 2.60 -4.57
CA VAL A 189 19.25 1.52 -4.98
C VAL A 189 19.03 1.55 -6.49
N ALA A 190 18.90 0.37 -7.10
CA ALA A 190 18.58 0.24 -8.52
C ALA A 190 17.13 0.64 -8.83
N ASN A 191 16.98 1.67 -9.68
CA ASN A 191 15.71 1.97 -10.35
C ASN A 191 15.34 0.83 -11.32
N VAL A 192 14.05 0.64 -11.59
CA VAL A 192 13.58 -0.36 -12.55
C VAL A 192 14.09 0.00 -13.94
N ALA A 193 14.98 -0.83 -14.49
CA ALA A 193 15.56 -0.59 -15.80
C ALA A 193 14.46 -0.44 -16.86
N ASN A 194 14.62 0.56 -17.73
CA ASN A 194 13.69 0.85 -18.84
C ASN A 194 12.26 1.23 -18.44
N PHE A 195 11.96 1.48 -17.16
CA PHE A 195 10.62 1.96 -16.78
C PHE A 195 10.29 3.31 -17.46
N LYS A 196 11.27 4.21 -17.62
CA LYS A 196 11.08 5.48 -18.34
C LYS A 196 10.66 5.33 -19.81
N THR A 197 10.84 4.15 -20.42
CA THR A 197 10.49 3.88 -21.83
C THR A 197 9.36 2.87 -21.99
N LYS A 198 9.13 2.01 -21.00
CA LYS A 198 8.14 0.92 -21.04
C LYS A 198 7.04 1.04 -19.98
N GLY A 199 7.20 1.94 -19.02
CA GLY A 199 6.25 2.17 -17.94
C GLY A 199 5.97 0.92 -17.13
N CYS A 200 4.77 0.80 -16.57
CA CYS A 200 4.37 -0.33 -15.74
C CYS A 200 4.33 -1.68 -16.49
N ALA A 201 4.41 -1.68 -17.83
CA ALA A 201 4.42 -2.89 -18.64
C ALA A 201 5.74 -3.67 -18.50
N ILE A 202 6.86 -3.01 -18.13
CA ILE A 202 8.15 -3.68 -17.91
C ILE A 202 8.10 -4.70 -16.76
N LEU A 203 7.15 -4.51 -15.85
CA LEU A 203 6.90 -5.37 -14.71
C LEU A 203 5.91 -6.48 -15.05
N CYS A 204 5.21 -6.42 -16.19
CA CYS A 204 4.20 -7.41 -16.56
C CYS A 204 4.84 -8.56 -17.34
N HIS A 205 5.13 -9.66 -16.67
CA HIS A 205 5.56 -10.88 -17.33
C HIS A 205 4.33 -11.70 -17.70
N VAL A 206 4.15 -11.95 -18.99
CA VAL A 206 3.06 -12.76 -19.54
C VAL A 206 3.60 -13.68 -20.62
N SER A 207 3.23 -14.95 -20.58
CA SER A 207 3.60 -15.98 -21.55
C SER A 207 2.49 -16.12 -22.59
N PHE A 208 2.79 -15.82 -23.85
CA PHE A 208 1.84 -16.04 -24.96
C PHE A 208 1.74 -17.55 -25.24
N GLY A 209 0.62 -18.15 -24.83
CA GLY A 209 0.41 -19.62 -24.83
C GLY A 209 -0.19 -20.14 -23.52
N GLY A 210 -0.19 -19.32 -22.46
CA GLY A 210 -0.96 -19.51 -21.23
C GLY A 210 -0.18 -20.05 -20.02
N GLY A 211 -0.46 -19.48 -18.85
CA GLY A 211 -0.66 -20.20 -17.59
C GLY A 211 0.57 -20.70 -16.84
N THR A 212 1.78 -20.20 -17.12
CA THR A 212 2.94 -20.57 -16.28
C THR A 212 2.91 -19.82 -14.95
N ALA A 213 3.62 -20.34 -13.93
CA ALA A 213 3.79 -19.62 -12.66
C ALA A 213 4.31 -18.19 -12.88
N ASN A 214 5.08 -17.98 -13.96
CA ASN A 214 5.77 -16.74 -14.32
C ASN A 214 4.89 -15.61 -14.87
N ASP A 215 3.58 -15.85 -15.09
CA ASP A 215 2.68 -14.80 -15.55
C ASP A 215 2.28 -13.87 -14.38
N LYS A 216 3.19 -13.01 -13.93
CA LYS A 216 3.06 -12.18 -12.72
C LYS A 216 3.73 -10.82 -12.88
N LYS A 217 3.51 -9.96 -11.87
CA LYS A 217 4.28 -8.71 -11.75
C LYS A 217 5.52 -8.93 -10.89
N TYR A 218 6.70 -8.75 -11.46
CA TYR A 218 7.99 -8.74 -10.77
C TYR A 218 8.98 -7.84 -11.53
N THR A 219 10.07 -7.40 -10.89
CA THR A 219 11.16 -6.66 -11.55
C THR A 219 12.14 -7.60 -12.23
N ASN A 220 12.92 -7.11 -13.20
CA ASN A 220 13.74 -7.96 -14.06
C ASN A 220 15.08 -8.34 -13.44
N ALA A 221 15.59 -7.53 -12.52
CA ALA A 221 16.90 -7.74 -11.91
C ALA A 221 16.87 -7.68 -10.38
N PRO A 222 17.75 -8.44 -9.70
CA PRO A 222 17.94 -8.32 -8.26
C PRO A 222 18.22 -6.89 -7.82
N GLY A 223 17.54 -6.46 -6.75
CA GLY A 223 17.68 -5.12 -6.18
C GLY A 223 16.85 -4.05 -6.87
N GLU A 224 16.21 -4.34 -8.01
CA GLU A 224 15.20 -3.45 -8.59
C GLU A 224 13.91 -3.52 -7.77
N ILE A 225 13.38 -2.34 -7.42
CA ILE A 225 12.11 -2.20 -6.73
C ILE A 225 11.25 -1.19 -7.49
N ALA A 226 9.97 -1.52 -7.71
CA ALA A 226 8.96 -0.57 -8.12
C ALA A 226 8.03 -0.27 -6.93
N ASP A 227 7.81 1.00 -6.65
CA ASP A 227 6.90 1.47 -5.61
C ASP A 227 5.46 1.47 -6.17
N MET A 228 4.50 0.86 -5.46
CA MET A 228 3.14 0.60 -5.91
C MET A 228 2.10 1.01 -4.87
N TRP A 229 1.48 2.16 -5.09
CA TRP A 229 0.41 2.67 -4.25
C TRP A 229 -0.92 2.09 -4.70
N HIS A 230 -1.66 1.43 -3.81
CA HIS A 230 -2.82 0.65 -4.20
C HIS A 230 -4.03 0.88 -3.29
N TRP A 231 -4.83 1.88 -3.67
CA TRP A 231 -6.05 2.25 -2.97
C TRP A 231 -7.14 1.21 -3.22
N LYS A 232 -7.81 0.84 -2.14
CA LYS A 232 -8.85 -0.19 -2.12
C LYS A 232 -10.03 0.35 -1.35
N LEU A 233 -11.16 0.57 -2.01
CA LEU A 233 -12.31 1.24 -1.44
C LEU A 233 -12.63 0.75 -0.03
N VAL A 234 -12.83 -0.56 0.10
CA VAL A 234 -13.33 -1.18 1.34
C VAL A 234 -12.20 -1.39 2.32
N ARG A 235 -11.02 -1.78 1.84
CA ARG A 235 -9.90 -2.20 2.70
C ARG A 235 -9.07 -1.06 3.28
N THR A 236 -8.90 0.01 2.52
CA THR A 236 -8.03 1.13 2.90
C THR A 236 -8.74 2.48 2.80
N GLY A 237 -9.68 2.65 1.85
CA GLY A 237 -10.47 3.87 1.72
C GLY A 237 -11.34 4.14 2.95
N THR A 238 -11.99 3.12 3.50
CA THR A 238 -12.82 3.22 4.73
C THR A 238 -12.04 3.65 5.98
N VAL A 239 -10.72 3.58 5.95
CA VAL A 239 -9.83 3.91 7.07
C VAL A 239 -8.84 5.02 6.75
N GLY A 240 -8.93 5.68 5.59
CA GLY A 240 -8.10 6.85 5.28
C GLY A 240 -6.74 6.60 4.65
N PHE A 241 -6.54 5.48 3.96
CA PHE A 241 -5.23 5.12 3.44
C PHE A 241 -5.24 4.67 1.99
N VAL A 242 -4.10 4.85 1.34
CA VAL A 242 -3.68 4.05 0.18
C VAL A 242 -2.71 2.99 0.70
N ASP A 243 -2.89 1.73 0.29
CA ASP A 243 -1.99 0.64 0.71
C ASP A 243 -0.63 0.84 0.05
N ASP A 244 0.41 1.08 0.84
CA ASP A 244 1.78 1.19 0.31
C ASP A 244 2.39 -0.20 0.12
N GLN A 245 2.84 -0.45 -1.11
CA GLN A 245 3.24 -1.78 -1.56
C GLN A 245 4.41 -1.64 -2.53
N TYR A 246 5.14 -2.73 -2.75
CA TYR A 246 6.24 -2.72 -3.71
C TYR A 246 6.25 -3.95 -4.61
N VAL A 247 7.01 -3.87 -5.69
CA VAL A 247 7.30 -4.97 -6.61
C VAL A 247 8.80 -5.20 -6.65
N ASP A 248 9.24 -6.42 -6.35
CA ASP A 248 10.65 -6.84 -6.47
C ASP A 248 10.83 -7.99 -7.47
N ASN A 249 12.04 -8.53 -7.54
CA ASN A 249 12.42 -9.56 -8.52
C ASN A 249 12.10 -10.99 -8.05
N THR A 250 11.33 -11.15 -6.96
CA THR A 250 10.99 -12.48 -6.45
C THR A 250 10.21 -13.21 -7.54
N LEU A 251 10.75 -14.34 -7.99
CA LEU A 251 10.11 -15.13 -9.03
C LEU A 251 8.94 -15.94 -8.47
N PRO A 252 7.84 -16.06 -9.23
CA PRO A 252 6.70 -16.85 -8.81
C PRO A 252 6.98 -18.34 -8.92
N THR A 253 6.62 -19.03 -7.85
CA THR A 253 6.66 -20.50 -7.74
C THR A 253 5.30 -20.96 -7.20
N THR A 254 5.06 -22.27 -7.19
CA THR A 254 3.89 -22.83 -6.51
C THR A 254 3.82 -22.46 -5.02
N ALA A 255 4.97 -22.25 -4.37
CA ALA A 255 5.07 -21.81 -2.98
C ALA A 255 4.99 -20.27 -2.81
N THR A 256 5.16 -19.50 -3.90
CA THR A 256 5.16 -18.03 -3.90
C THR A 256 4.18 -17.47 -4.94
N PRO A 257 2.86 -17.74 -4.81
CA PRO A 257 1.88 -17.38 -5.83
C PRO A 257 1.69 -15.87 -6.03
N SER A 258 2.10 -15.05 -5.05
CA SER A 258 2.09 -13.58 -5.11
C SER A 258 3.47 -12.98 -5.38
N ALA A 259 4.45 -13.76 -5.85
CA ALA A 259 5.81 -13.28 -5.97
C ALA A 259 5.94 -12.00 -6.83
N GLY A 260 6.97 -11.23 -6.49
CA GLY A 260 7.21 -9.89 -6.98
C GLY A 260 6.44 -8.86 -6.18
N ARG A 261 5.10 -8.96 -6.12
CA ARG A 261 4.26 -8.03 -5.34
C ARG A 261 4.36 -8.30 -3.85
N LYS A 262 4.68 -7.27 -3.08
CA LYS A 262 4.84 -7.33 -1.62
C LYS A 262 4.19 -6.12 -0.98
N SER A 263 3.94 -6.21 0.32
CA SER A 263 3.48 -5.06 1.10
C SER A 263 4.67 -4.51 1.87
N ASP A 264 4.66 -3.21 2.05
CA ASP A 264 5.63 -2.53 2.89
C ASP A 264 5.45 -2.98 4.36
N PRO A 265 6.50 -2.86 5.19
CA PRO A 265 6.40 -3.19 6.61
C PRO A 265 5.29 -2.41 7.30
N GLY A 266 4.39 -3.12 7.97
CA GLY A 266 3.26 -2.49 8.65
C GLY A 266 2.03 -3.37 8.79
N LEU A 267 1.17 -3.02 9.73
CA LEU A 267 -0.11 -3.68 9.90
C LEU A 267 -1.10 -3.22 8.84
N ALA A 268 -2.01 -4.12 8.46
CA ALA A 268 -3.13 -3.80 7.58
C ALA A 268 -4.38 -4.63 7.94
N TYR A 269 -5.40 -4.55 7.10
CA TYR A 269 -6.63 -5.34 7.14
C TYR A 269 -6.38 -6.86 7.16
N LEU A 270 -7.39 -7.61 7.62
CA LEU A 270 -7.35 -9.06 7.77
C LEU A 270 -8.57 -9.71 7.13
N ASN A 271 -8.42 -10.90 6.58
CA ASN A 271 -9.57 -11.69 6.14
C ASN A 271 -10.41 -12.10 7.37
N ASN A 272 -11.74 -11.99 7.25
CA ASN A 272 -12.65 -12.44 8.28
C ASN A 272 -12.90 -13.95 8.17
N GLU A 273 -11.88 -14.76 8.45
CA GLU A 273 -11.90 -16.22 8.28
C GLU A 273 -11.69 -16.93 9.61
N ALA A 274 -12.60 -17.84 9.97
CA ALA A 274 -12.43 -18.67 11.16
C ALA A 274 -11.24 -19.62 10.98
N THR A 275 -10.37 -19.69 11.99
CA THR A 275 -9.22 -20.61 12.02
C THR A 275 -9.64 -22.04 12.31
N THR A 276 -10.80 -22.23 12.93
CA THR A 276 -11.42 -23.53 13.21
C THR A 276 -12.63 -23.73 12.30
N THR A 277 -12.73 -24.91 11.68
CA THR A 277 -13.89 -25.29 10.87
C THR A 277 -15.07 -25.69 11.76
N ILE A 278 -16.29 -25.40 11.32
CA ILE A 278 -17.50 -26.00 11.89
C ILE A 278 -17.90 -27.12 10.92
N GLY A 279 -17.73 -28.38 11.33
CA GLY A 279 -18.04 -29.54 10.49
C GLY A 279 -17.37 -29.49 9.11
N ASP A 280 -16.06 -29.20 9.07
CA ASP A 280 -15.23 -29.11 7.85
C ASP A 280 -15.54 -27.94 6.89
N THR A 281 -16.28 -26.92 7.33
CA THR A 281 -16.52 -25.69 6.54
C THR A 281 -15.82 -24.46 7.10
N GLN A 282 -15.22 -23.67 6.21
CA GLN A 282 -14.72 -22.33 6.53
C GLN A 282 -15.92 -21.38 6.70
N THR A 283 -15.88 -20.54 7.74
CA THR A 283 -16.99 -19.65 8.14
C THR A 283 -16.45 -18.26 8.49
N PRO A 284 -17.31 -17.22 8.54
CA PRO A 284 -16.91 -15.92 9.05
C PRO A 284 -16.52 -16.00 10.53
N ALA A 285 -15.30 -15.55 10.86
CA ALA A 285 -14.82 -15.55 12.24
C ALA A 285 -15.56 -14.53 13.13
N HIS A 286 -15.93 -13.39 12.57
CA HIS A 286 -16.49 -12.28 13.33
C HIS A 286 -17.73 -11.69 12.65
N THR A 287 -18.57 -11.07 13.45
CA THR A 287 -19.57 -10.08 13.05
C THR A 287 -19.13 -8.70 13.57
N GLY A 288 -19.89 -7.66 13.24
CA GLY A 288 -19.65 -6.29 13.69
C GLY A 288 -20.90 -5.43 13.59
N PRO A 289 -20.80 -4.13 13.85
CA PRO A 289 -21.91 -3.19 13.75
C PRO A 289 -22.62 -3.29 12.39
N GLY A 290 -23.95 -3.35 12.41
CA GLY A 290 -24.77 -3.43 11.20
C GLY A 290 -24.77 -4.79 10.50
N GLN A 291 -24.21 -5.85 11.11
CA GLN A 291 -24.13 -7.18 10.52
C GLN A 291 -24.87 -8.26 11.33
N PRO A 292 -25.46 -9.29 10.67
CA PRO A 292 -25.42 -9.57 9.23
C PRO A 292 -26.29 -8.60 8.42
N VAL A 293 -25.91 -8.38 7.16
CA VAL A 293 -26.66 -7.53 6.22
C VAL A 293 -27.64 -8.40 5.42
N ALA A 294 -28.81 -7.84 5.07
CA ALA A 294 -29.69 -8.46 4.11
C ALA A 294 -29.07 -8.34 2.71
N THR A 295 -29.09 -9.42 1.91
CA THR A 295 -28.80 -9.28 0.48
C THR A 295 -29.80 -8.31 -0.12
N ASP A 296 -29.33 -7.32 -0.88
CA ASP A 296 -30.15 -6.43 -1.72
C ASP A 296 -30.67 -5.11 -1.09
N THR A 297 -30.02 -4.56 -0.06
CA THR A 297 -30.26 -3.15 0.28
C THR A 297 -29.46 -2.24 -0.65
N ALA A 298 -30.14 -1.40 -1.43
CA ALA A 298 -29.52 -0.30 -2.16
C ALA A 298 -29.01 0.75 -1.15
N GLY A 299 -27.72 0.71 -0.84
CA GLY A 299 -27.07 1.61 0.11
C GLY A 299 -25.67 1.11 0.45
N PHE A 300 -24.79 1.98 0.94
CA PHE A 300 -23.48 1.60 1.46
C PHE A 300 -23.67 0.83 2.78
N ASP A 301 -23.95 -0.47 2.67
CA ASP A 301 -23.92 -1.39 3.80
C ASP A 301 -22.45 -1.72 4.10
N PRO A 302 -21.99 -1.72 5.37
CA PRO A 302 -20.56 -1.87 5.66
C PRO A 302 -20.13 -3.30 5.32
N TYR A 303 -19.66 -3.54 4.10
CA TYR A 303 -19.02 -4.79 3.68
C TYR A 303 -17.60 -4.96 4.25
N PHE A 304 -17.35 -4.32 5.39
CA PHE A 304 -16.18 -4.39 6.25
C PHE A 304 -16.62 -4.42 7.72
N ILE A 305 -15.76 -4.93 8.60
CA ILE A 305 -15.92 -4.83 10.06
C ILE A 305 -14.72 -4.04 10.59
N PRO A 306 -14.92 -2.88 11.25
CA PRO A 306 -13.83 -2.23 11.99
C PRO A 306 -13.22 -3.22 12.97
N TYR A 307 -11.90 -3.34 12.98
CA TYR A 307 -11.21 -4.35 13.78
C TYR A 307 -11.54 -4.19 15.27
N ALA A 308 -11.64 -2.95 15.76
CA ALA A 308 -11.98 -2.64 17.15
C ALA A 308 -13.39 -3.11 17.56
N ASP A 309 -14.33 -3.15 16.61
CA ASP A 309 -15.75 -3.47 16.87
C ASP A 309 -16.12 -4.92 16.55
N ARG A 310 -15.12 -5.76 16.24
CA ARG A 310 -15.37 -7.15 15.86
C ARG A 310 -15.87 -7.97 17.05
N VAL A 311 -16.89 -8.78 16.80
CA VAL A 311 -17.43 -9.74 17.77
C VAL A 311 -17.18 -11.14 17.26
N LEU A 312 -16.55 -11.99 18.07
CA LEU A 312 -16.25 -13.38 17.70
C LEU A 312 -17.55 -14.16 17.53
N ASN A 313 -17.68 -14.86 16.41
CA ASN A 313 -18.83 -15.72 16.14
C ASN A 313 -18.70 -17.06 16.86
N THR A 314 -19.82 -17.57 17.35
CA THR A 314 -19.98 -18.92 17.90
C THR A 314 -20.86 -19.77 16.97
N THR A 315 -20.96 -21.08 17.24
CA THR A 315 -21.90 -21.95 16.52
C THR A 315 -23.34 -21.46 16.66
N GLU A 316 -23.71 -20.92 17.82
CA GLU A 316 -25.05 -20.36 18.06
C GLU A 316 -25.28 -19.10 17.23
N THR A 317 -24.34 -18.14 17.26
CA THR A 317 -24.53 -16.88 16.50
C THR A 317 -24.56 -17.14 14.99
N LEU A 318 -23.74 -18.05 14.47
CA LEU A 318 -23.76 -18.44 13.05
C LEU A 318 -25.00 -19.27 12.67
N GLY A 319 -25.58 -20.01 13.63
CA GLY A 319 -26.82 -20.75 13.45
C GLY A 319 -28.06 -19.83 13.40
N ALA A 320 -27.99 -18.66 14.03
CA ALA A 320 -29.04 -17.66 14.01
C ALA A 320 -29.07 -16.81 12.72
N VAL A 321 -28.01 -16.84 11.90
CA VAL A 321 -27.98 -16.13 10.61
C VAL A 321 -28.89 -16.83 9.62
N ALA A 322 -29.85 -16.10 9.06
CA ALA A 322 -30.81 -16.63 8.10
C ALA A 322 -30.15 -16.91 6.73
N VAL A 323 -30.62 -17.94 6.03
CA VAL A 323 -30.19 -18.22 4.65
C VAL A 323 -30.42 -16.98 3.77
N GLY A 324 -29.41 -16.65 2.98
CA GLY A 324 -29.37 -15.46 2.14
C GLY A 324 -28.64 -14.28 2.78
N GLN A 325 -28.54 -14.19 4.10
CA GLN A 325 -27.84 -13.07 4.76
C GLN A 325 -26.33 -13.14 4.57
N GLU A 326 -25.69 -11.97 4.68
CA GLU A 326 -24.27 -11.79 4.43
C GLU A 326 -23.50 -11.19 5.62
N ILE A 327 -22.24 -11.61 5.75
CA ILE A 327 -21.27 -11.10 6.71
C ILE A 327 -20.05 -10.62 5.94
N ALA A 328 -19.51 -9.45 6.28
CA ALA A 328 -18.35 -8.84 5.67
C ALA A 328 -17.17 -9.82 5.64
N GLY A 329 -16.47 -9.78 4.51
CA GLY A 329 -15.36 -10.67 4.26
C GLY A 329 -14.04 -10.25 4.87
N ILE A 330 -13.98 -9.05 5.44
CA ILE A 330 -12.75 -8.36 5.80
C ILE A 330 -12.91 -7.59 7.12
N LEU A 331 -11.84 -7.58 7.91
CA LEU A 331 -11.66 -6.70 9.06
C LEU A 331 -10.74 -5.55 8.64
N VAL A 332 -11.13 -4.30 8.93
CA VAL A 332 -10.36 -3.10 8.56
C VAL A 332 -9.82 -2.39 9.78
N ARG A 333 -8.65 -1.79 9.65
CA ARG A 333 -8.01 -0.95 10.67
C ARG A 333 -7.06 0.02 9.97
N PRO A 334 -6.70 1.14 10.61
CA PRO A 334 -5.63 2.01 10.11
C PRO A 334 -4.38 1.21 9.74
N LEU A 335 -3.75 1.59 8.62
CA LEU A 335 -2.46 1.04 8.23
C LEU A 335 -1.39 1.70 9.10
N THR A 336 -0.37 0.93 9.47
CA THR A 336 0.73 1.42 10.32
C THR A 336 2.07 1.21 9.65
N GLY A 337 3.11 1.84 10.21
CA GLY A 337 4.46 1.72 9.68
C GLY A 337 4.59 2.34 8.28
N ASP A 338 5.54 1.82 7.53
CA ASP A 338 5.86 2.21 6.15
C ASP A 338 4.64 2.06 5.23
N ARG A 339 3.91 0.94 5.42
CA ARG A 339 2.69 0.61 4.70
C ARG A 339 1.58 1.66 4.78
N GLY A 340 1.60 2.50 5.81
CA GLY A 340 0.61 3.55 6.07
C GLY A 340 1.06 4.96 5.69
N ASP A 341 2.21 5.13 5.02
CA ASP A 341 2.79 6.46 4.75
C ASP A 341 1.98 7.29 3.72
N ILE A 342 0.95 6.71 3.10
CA ILE A 342 0.06 7.37 2.15
C ILE A 342 -1.34 7.54 2.75
N SER A 343 -1.65 8.78 3.12
CA SER A 343 -2.98 9.18 3.59
C SER A 343 -3.93 9.40 2.42
N ALA A 344 -5.19 9.02 2.61
CA ALA A 344 -6.30 9.28 1.69
C ALA A 344 -7.54 9.73 2.48
N GLN A 345 -8.63 9.96 1.76
CA GLN A 345 -9.95 10.22 2.32
C GLN A 345 -10.34 9.23 3.43
N VAL A 346 -10.66 9.75 4.64
CA VAL A 346 -11.29 9.03 5.75
C VAL A 346 -12.81 9.28 5.70
N GLU A 347 -13.64 8.24 5.64
CA GLU A 347 -15.10 8.42 5.67
C GLU A 347 -15.64 8.58 7.09
N THR A 348 -16.52 9.57 7.28
CA THR A 348 -17.57 9.53 8.32
C THR A 348 -18.99 9.75 7.76
N THR A 349 -19.18 9.93 6.44
CA THR A 349 -20.52 10.07 5.83
C THR A 349 -20.64 9.48 4.41
N SER A 350 -21.82 8.90 4.18
CA SER A 350 -22.32 7.92 3.20
C SER A 350 -22.06 8.02 1.68
N THR A 351 -21.04 8.72 1.17
CA THR A 351 -20.59 8.52 -0.22
C THR A 351 -19.09 8.79 -0.33
N VAL A 352 -18.29 7.72 -0.21
CA VAL A 352 -16.84 7.69 -0.49
C VAL A 352 -16.59 8.20 -1.89
N GLY A 353 -15.99 9.37 -2.08
CA GLY A 353 -15.47 9.93 -3.35
C GLY A 353 -16.32 9.82 -4.64
N TYR A 354 -17.48 9.18 -4.60
CA TYR A 354 -18.17 8.58 -5.72
C TYR A 354 -19.48 9.29 -5.90
N ASN A 355 -19.59 9.95 -7.04
CA ASN A 355 -20.80 10.65 -7.42
C ASN A 355 -21.65 9.71 -8.28
N ALA A 356 -22.72 9.15 -7.71
CA ALA A 356 -23.63 8.26 -8.43
C ALA A 356 -24.36 8.94 -9.60
N SER A 357 -24.54 10.27 -9.56
CA SER A 357 -25.21 11.01 -10.65
C SER A 357 -24.29 11.17 -11.86
N THR A 358 -23.01 11.48 -11.63
CA THR A 358 -22.02 11.62 -12.71
C THR A 358 -21.27 10.32 -13.01
N LYS A 359 -21.47 9.29 -12.17
CA LYS A 359 -20.80 7.99 -12.25
C LYS A 359 -19.28 8.16 -12.23
N THR A 360 -18.78 8.90 -11.24
CA THR A 360 -17.39 9.34 -11.19
C THR A 360 -16.81 9.12 -9.81
N TRP A 361 -15.64 8.50 -9.75
CA TRP A 361 -14.79 8.48 -8.57
C TRP A 361 -13.93 9.74 -8.49
N THR A 362 -13.73 10.22 -7.28
CA THR A 362 -12.83 11.30 -6.89
C THR A 362 -12.02 10.80 -5.70
N LEU A 363 -10.71 10.70 -5.88
CA LEU A 363 -9.79 10.23 -4.86
C LEU A 363 -8.71 11.29 -4.65
N GLU A 364 -8.57 11.72 -3.40
CA GLU A 364 -7.49 12.59 -2.94
C GLU A 364 -6.58 11.81 -2.00
N PHE A 365 -5.28 11.93 -2.22
CA PHE A 365 -4.29 11.26 -1.40
C PHE A 365 -3.00 12.06 -1.33
N SER A 366 -2.25 11.88 -0.25
CA SER A 366 -1.00 12.59 -0.01
C SER A 366 0.00 11.70 0.70
N ARG A 367 1.28 12.05 0.54
CA ARG A 367 2.39 11.49 1.32
C ARG A 367 3.52 12.49 1.41
N ASN A 368 4.49 12.21 2.27
CA ASN A 368 5.73 12.98 2.31
C ASN A 368 6.50 12.85 0.97
N LEU A 369 7.23 13.91 0.59
CA LEU A 369 8.12 13.88 -0.56
C LEU A 369 9.22 12.84 -0.38
N VAL A 370 9.78 12.76 0.82
CA VAL A 370 10.84 11.82 1.22
C VAL A 370 10.35 11.07 2.45
N THR A 371 10.19 9.75 2.33
CA THR A 371 9.75 8.86 3.42
C THR A 371 10.94 8.25 4.16
N GLY A 372 12.09 8.16 3.48
CA GLY A 372 13.26 7.44 3.96
C GLY A 372 13.14 5.92 3.85
N SER A 373 12.04 5.43 3.28
CA SER A 373 11.77 4.01 3.11
C SER A 373 12.71 3.35 2.11
N GLY A 374 12.93 2.06 2.37
CA GLY A 374 13.61 1.16 1.47
C GLY A 374 12.76 0.66 0.30
N PHE A 375 11.52 1.10 0.16
CA PHE A 375 10.59 0.53 -0.81
C PHE A 375 9.97 1.62 -1.69
N ASP A 376 9.94 2.86 -1.20
CA ASP A 376 9.21 3.95 -1.85
C ASP A 376 10.08 4.82 -2.76
N VAL A 377 9.44 5.42 -3.75
CA VAL A 377 9.99 6.56 -4.49
C VAL A 377 10.33 7.71 -3.54
N GLN A 378 11.52 8.27 -3.68
CA GLN A 378 11.95 9.47 -2.96
C GLN A 378 11.89 10.67 -3.92
N PHE A 379 11.00 11.62 -3.64
CA PHE A 379 10.92 12.91 -4.34
C PHE A 379 11.93 13.91 -3.76
N ASP A 380 13.18 13.47 -3.65
CA ASP A 380 14.29 14.20 -3.01
C ASP A 380 14.95 15.22 -3.94
N ASN A 381 14.82 15.06 -5.26
CA ASN A 381 15.26 16.01 -6.26
C ASN A 381 14.09 16.51 -7.11
N LEU A 382 13.55 17.67 -6.73
CA LEU A 382 12.40 18.29 -7.40
C LEU A 382 12.66 18.70 -8.87
N ASN A 383 13.92 18.67 -9.33
CA ASN A 383 14.26 18.92 -10.73
C ASN A 383 14.14 17.67 -11.62
N ASP A 384 14.01 16.48 -11.02
CA ASP A 384 13.95 15.22 -11.76
C ASP A 384 12.53 14.92 -12.24
N ALA A 385 12.45 13.99 -13.19
CA ALA A 385 11.21 13.43 -13.69
C ALA A 385 10.98 12.04 -13.08
N TYR A 386 9.82 11.86 -12.44
CA TYR A 386 9.44 10.61 -11.79
C TYR A 386 8.41 9.88 -12.62
N TYR A 387 8.76 8.71 -13.17
CA TYR A 387 7.93 8.01 -14.13
C TYR A 387 6.94 7.06 -13.43
N PHE A 388 5.68 7.08 -13.89
CA PHE A 388 4.61 6.27 -13.30
C PHE A 388 3.66 5.64 -14.33
N GLY A 389 2.90 4.65 -13.85
CA GLY A 389 1.72 4.09 -14.50
C GLY A 389 0.53 4.06 -13.54
N VAL A 390 -0.67 3.88 -14.10
CA VAL A 390 -1.96 3.96 -13.41
C VAL A 390 -2.83 2.77 -13.79
N ALA A 391 -3.59 2.27 -12.83
CA ALA A 391 -4.61 1.25 -13.06
C ALA A 391 -5.89 1.51 -12.27
N VAL A 392 -7.02 1.07 -12.84
CA VAL A 392 -8.34 1.09 -12.20
C VAL A 392 -8.97 -0.31 -12.24
N PHE A 393 -9.76 -0.63 -11.23
CA PHE A 393 -10.43 -1.91 -11.08
C PHE A 393 -11.90 -1.66 -10.77
N ASP A 394 -12.79 -2.12 -11.65
CA ASP A 394 -14.25 -2.09 -11.48
C ASP A 394 -14.69 -3.46 -10.97
N ASN A 395 -15.07 -3.53 -9.69
CA ASN A 395 -15.60 -4.74 -9.04
C ASN A 395 -14.74 -6.00 -9.38
N ALA A 396 -13.41 -5.88 -9.27
CA ALA A 396 -12.49 -6.91 -9.77
C ALA A 396 -11.33 -7.22 -8.82
N GLN A 397 -11.07 -8.51 -8.57
CA GLN A 397 -9.99 -8.95 -7.70
C GLN A 397 -8.60 -8.66 -8.29
N ILE A 398 -8.37 -9.07 -9.54
CA ILE A 398 -7.05 -9.08 -10.18
C ILE A 398 -7.05 -8.27 -11.47
N GLU A 399 -8.06 -8.46 -12.31
CA GLU A 399 -8.13 -7.87 -13.64
C GLU A 399 -8.41 -6.35 -13.54
N HIS A 400 -7.58 -5.55 -14.21
CA HIS A 400 -7.59 -4.09 -14.16
C HIS A 400 -7.46 -3.49 -15.55
N SER A 401 -8.00 -2.29 -15.70
CA SER A 401 -7.66 -1.43 -16.83
C SER A 401 -6.39 -0.65 -16.51
N PHE A 402 -5.50 -0.49 -17.49
CA PHE A 402 -4.19 0.15 -17.29
C PHE A 402 -3.77 0.98 -18.50
N ASN A 403 -2.84 1.91 -18.30
CA ASN A 403 -2.21 2.68 -19.37
C ASN A 403 -1.02 1.93 -19.99
N LYS A 404 -0.81 2.08 -21.30
CA LYS A 404 0.34 1.47 -22.00
C LYS A 404 1.58 2.37 -22.05
N GLY A 405 1.39 3.67 -22.23
CA GLY A 405 2.50 4.62 -22.36
C GLY A 405 3.01 5.12 -21.01
N VAL A 406 4.15 5.81 -20.99
CA VAL A 406 4.78 6.27 -19.75
C VAL A 406 4.33 7.68 -19.43
N TYR A 407 3.99 7.96 -18.17
CA TYR A 407 3.74 9.32 -17.68
C TYR A 407 4.86 9.73 -16.73
N ALA A 408 5.12 11.02 -16.63
CA ALA A 408 6.08 11.57 -15.68
C ALA A 408 5.41 12.57 -14.76
N LEU A 409 5.86 12.63 -13.51
CA LEU A 409 5.64 13.71 -12.58
C LEU A 409 6.87 14.62 -12.59
N LYS A 410 6.66 15.93 -12.68
CA LYS A 410 7.67 16.97 -12.44
C LYS A 410 7.15 17.97 -11.42
N PHE A 411 8.04 18.58 -10.65
CA PHE A 411 7.65 19.62 -9.70
C PHE A 411 7.83 21.00 -10.34
N GLY A 412 6.78 21.82 -10.26
CA GLY A 412 6.80 23.20 -10.75
C GLY A 412 7.77 24.07 -9.92
N PRO A 413 8.37 25.12 -10.51
CA PRO A 413 9.35 25.95 -9.83
C PRO A 413 8.72 26.73 -8.66
N ARG A 414 9.37 26.73 -7.51
CA ARG A 414 8.97 27.55 -6.37
C ARG A 414 9.66 28.91 -6.43
N VAL A 415 8.89 29.99 -6.44
CA VAL A 415 9.39 31.38 -6.57
C VAL A 415 10.10 31.85 -5.28
N THR A 416 9.82 31.20 -4.15
CA THR A 416 10.62 31.30 -2.93
C THR A 416 11.55 30.08 -2.88
N PRO A 417 12.87 30.26 -2.65
CA PRO A 417 13.72 29.14 -2.28
C PRO A 417 13.07 28.48 -1.07
N PRO A 418 13.08 27.14 -0.96
CA PRO A 418 12.82 26.52 0.33
C PRO A 418 13.69 27.25 1.35
N PRO A 419 13.20 27.51 2.58
CA PRO A 419 14.15 27.73 3.67
C PRO A 419 15.19 26.62 3.51
N THR A 420 16.48 26.94 3.47
CA THR A 420 17.49 25.90 3.66
C THR A 420 17.22 25.37 5.06
N VAL A 421 16.34 24.38 5.15
CA VAL A 421 16.10 23.63 6.36
C VAL A 421 17.44 22.94 6.56
N PRO A 422 18.25 23.33 7.56
CA PRO A 422 19.38 22.50 7.95
C PRO A 422 18.78 21.13 8.22
N PRO A 423 19.38 20.01 7.76
CA PRO A 423 18.75 18.70 7.75
C PRO A 423 17.96 18.52 9.03
N THR A 424 16.63 18.64 8.93
CA THR A 424 15.79 18.55 10.10
C THR A 424 16.00 17.15 10.60
N VAL A 425 16.55 17.05 11.81
CA VAL A 425 16.57 15.80 12.57
C VAL A 425 15.18 15.19 12.37
N PRO A 426 15.08 14.00 11.74
CA PRO A 426 13.78 13.43 11.40
C PRO A 426 12.89 13.46 12.65
N PRO A 427 11.62 13.86 12.54
CA PRO A 427 10.76 14.05 13.69
C PRO A 427 10.80 12.80 14.55
N VAL A 428 11.32 12.96 15.77
CA VAL A 428 11.43 11.87 16.73
C VAL A 428 10.02 11.52 17.17
N MET A 429 9.57 10.30 16.88
CA MET A 429 8.25 9.82 17.28
C MET A 429 8.12 9.91 18.81
N THR A 430 6.95 10.36 19.29
CA THR A 430 6.71 10.43 20.72
C THR A 430 6.19 9.08 21.20
N ALA A 431 6.90 8.48 22.16
CA ALA A 431 6.49 7.26 22.83
C ALA A 431 6.01 7.57 24.25
N ASP A 432 5.06 6.78 24.74
CA ASP A 432 4.58 6.87 26.12
C ASP A 432 5.21 5.76 26.94
N ILE A 433 5.78 6.11 28.10
CA ILE A 433 6.48 5.14 28.96
C ILE A 433 6.05 5.26 30.42
N LYS A 434 6.22 4.17 31.18
CA LYS A 434 6.05 4.16 32.63
C LYS A 434 7.22 3.46 33.31
N VAL A 435 7.85 4.16 34.27
CA VAL A 435 8.98 3.65 35.04
C VAL A 435 8.51 3.05 36.36
N MET A 436 8.97 1.84 36.68
CA MET A 436 8.52 1.08 37.85
C MET A 436 9.68 0.45 38.66
N PRO A 437 9.82 0.80 39.96
CA PRO A 437 9.11 1.87 40.65
C PRO A 437 9.53 3.26 40.15
N GLY A 438 8.63 4.25 40.20
CA GLY A 438 8.95 5.64 39.84
C GLY A 438 9.90 6.32 40.84
N SER A 439 10.08 5.76 42.03
CA SER A 439 11.14 6.17 42.98
C SER A 439 12.36 5.28 42.81
N ILE A 440 13.49 5.87 42.44
CA ILE A 440 14.72 5.16 42.08
C ILE A 440 15.81 5.47 43.12
N SER A 441 16.48 4.44 43.63
CA SER A 441 17.64 4.60 44.51
C SER A 441 18.92 4.24 43.75
N LEU A 442 19.84 5.20 43.62
CA LEU A 442 21.14 5.01 42.95
C LEU A 442 22.08 4.07 43.72
N ARG A 443 21.73 3.71 44.96
CA ARG A 443 22.45 2.66 45.73
C ARG A 443 22.03 1.25 45.33
N SER A 444 20.95 1.10 44.54
CA SER A 444 20.48 -0.20 44.08
C SER A 444 21.29 -0.70 42.89
N SER A 445 21.73 -1.96 42.93
CA SER A 445 22.29 -2.67 41.79
C SER A 445 21.25 -3.45 40.98
N GLY A 446 19.95 -3.24 41.28
CA GLY A 446 18.85 -3.98 40.68
C GLY A 446 18.47 -3.52 39.26
N LEU A 447 17.47 -4.19 38.72
CA LEU A 447 16.85 -3.85 37.44
C LEU A 447 15.72 -2.83 37.63
N LEU A 448 15.71 -1.83 36.77
CA LEU A 448 14.61 -0.90 36.59
C LEU A 448 13.70 -1.43 35.47
N ARG A 449 12.38 -1.41 35.72
CA ARG A 449 11.38 -1.80 34.73
C ARG A 449 10.81 -0.57 34.06
N VAL A 450 10.68 -0.63 32.74
CA VAL A 450 10.06 0.42 31.92
C VAL A 450 9.02 -0.25 31.04
N ILE A 451 7.75 0.13 31.18
CA ILE A 451 6.72 -0.20 30.18
C ILE A 451 6.83 0.84 29.08
N LEU A 452 6.85 0.37 27.83
CA LEU A 452 6.68 1.18 26.64
C LEU A 452 5.32 0.83 26.05
N TYR A 453 4.45 1.83 25.95
CA TYR A 453 3.06 1.65 25.55
C TYR A 453 2.92 1.64 24.03
N GLY A 454 2.11 0.73 23.52
CA GLY A 454 1.56 0.81 22.16
C GLY A 454 0.52 1.92 22.09
N LYS A 455 0.39 2.56 20.93
CA LYS A 455 -0.66 3.54 20.64
C LYS A 455 -0.91 3.63 19.13
N PRO A 456 -2.02 4.23 18.66
CA PRO A 456 -2.38 4.23 17.23
C PRO A 456 -1.24 4.68 16.31
N GLU A 457 -0.41 5.61 16.75
CA GLU A 457 0.73 6.16 16.02
C GLU A 457 2.10 5.54 16.38
N PHE A 458 2.17 4.57 17.30
CA PHE A 458 3.43 3.94 17.72
C PHE A 458 3.23 2.46 18.11
N ASP A 459 3.83 1.56 17.34
CA ASP A 459 3.81 0.12 17.61
C ASP A 459 4.99 -0.27 18.51
N ALA A 460 4.71 -0.60 19.77
CA ALA A 460 5.72 -0.99 20.75
C ALA A 460 6.40 -2.34 20.44
N LEU A 461 5.84 -3.14 19.52
CA LEU A 461 6.45 -4.39 19.05
C LEU A 461 7.37 -4.19 17.83
N ASP A 462 7.27 -3.05 17.14
CA ASP A 462 8.09 -2.73 15.96
C ASP A 462 9.31 -1.86 16.31
N ILE A 463 10.09 -2.27 17.31
CA ILE A 463 11.27 -1.55 17.77
C ILE A 463 12.55 -2.37 17.64
N ASP A 464 13.65 -1.71 17.24
CA ASP A 464 14.98 -2.31 17.30
C ASP A 464 15.45 -2.32 18.75
N LEU A 465 15.34 -3.48 19.40
CA LEU A 465 15.75 -3.67 20.80
C LEU A 465 17.22 -3.33 21.06
N ASN A 466 18.10 -3.42 20.05
CA ASN A 466 19.52 -3.09 20.20
C ASN A 466 19.78 -1.58 20.18
N SER A 467 18.82 -0.79 19.68
CA SER A 467 18.90 0.67 19.64
C SER A 467 18.47 1.34 20.94
N LEU A 468 17.87 0.59 21.87
CA LEU A 468 17.23 1.16 23.06
C LEU A 468 18.24 1.66 24.09
N ASP A 469 18.05 2.92 24.49
CA ASP A 469 18.80 3.58 25.55
C ASP A 469 17.82 4.25 26.53
N PHE A 470 17.88 3.86 27.79
CA PHE A 470 17.12 4.49 28.87
C PHE A 470 18.05 5.27 29.80
N ALA A 471 17.96 6.60 29.74
CA ALA A 471 18.81 7.51 30.52
C ALA A 471 20.31 7.16 30.45
N GLY A 472 20.83 6.76 29.28
CA GLY A 472 22.21 6.35 29.05
C GLY A 472 22.51 4.87 29.28
N ALA A 473 21.51 4.08 29.69
CA ALA A 473 21.67 2.64 29.88
C ALA A 473 21.16 1.85 28.65
N PRO A 474 21.97 0.97 28.06
CA PRO A 474 21.46 0.04 27.06
C PRO A 474 20.49 -0.96 27.68
N LEU A 475 19.58 -1.48 26.86
CA LEU A 475 18.68 -2.56 27.25
C LEU A 475 19.45 -3.75 27.83
N ASP A 476 19.00 -4.28 28.98
CA ASP A 476 19.52 -5.53 29.52
C ASP A 476 18.80 -6.72 28.89
N HIS A 477 17.47 -6.71 28.94
CA HIS A 477 16.58 -7.64 28.23
C HIS A 477 15.16 -7.08 28.16
N ALA A 478 14.33 -7.65 27.29
CA ALA A 478 12.90 -7.39 27.21
C ALA A 478 12.11 -8.66 27.54
N ARG A 479 10.88 -8.50 28.04
CA ARG A 479 9.90 -9.59 28.04
C ARG A 479 9.07 -9.51 26.76
N ASN A 480 9.29 -10.45 25.85
CA ASN A 480 8.58 -10.54 24.56
C ASN A 480 7.19 -11.21 24.69
N THR A 481 6.49 -11.01 25.80
CA THR A 481 5.10 -11.45 25.94
C THR A 481 4.18 -10.30 25.53
N VAL A 482 3.32 -10.54 24.54
CA VAL A 482 2.26 -9.61 24.13
C VAL A 482 1.30 -9.41 25.31
N VAL A 483 1.38 -8.26 25.95
CA VAL A 483 0.54 -7.88 27.10
C VAL A 483 0.11 -6.44 26.88
N ASP A 484 -1.16 -6.16 27.14
CA ASP A 484 -1.72 -4.81 27.20
C ASP A 484 -1.77 -4.39 28.68
N TYR A 485 -0.88 -3.47 29.09
CA TYR A 485 -0.75 -3.01 30.47
C TYR A 485 -1.69 -1.84 30.81
N ASN A 486 -2.21 -1.11 29.83
CA ASN A 486 -3.07 0.06 30.04
C ASN A 486 -4.56 -0.18 29.71
N GLY A 487 -4.89 -1.29 29.04
CA GLY A 487 -6.23 -1.71 28.66
C GLY A 487 -6.78 -1.05 27.40
N ASP A 488 -5.92 -0.50 26.53
CA ASP A 488 -6.34 0.19 25.30
C ASP A 488 -6.47 -0.72 24.07
N GLY A 489 -6.19 -2.01 24.23
CA GLY A 489 -6.28 -3.02 23.17
C GLY A 489 -5.07 -3.05 22.23
N LEU A 490 -4.01 -2.28 22.50
CA LEU A 490 -2.75 -2.29 21.77
C LEU A 490 -1.66 -3.02 22.57
N PRO A 491 -0.76 -3.76 21.90
CA PRO A 491 0.34 -4.43 22.58
C PRO A 491 1.36 -3.45 23.18
N ASP A 492 1.75 -3.71 24.43
CA ASP A 492 2.85 -3.01 25.11
C ASP A 492 4.07 -3.93 25.27
N ILE A 493 5.22 -3.34 25.60
CA ILE A 493 6.44 -4.09 25.92
C ILE A 493 7.03 -3.70 27.28
N LEU A 494 7.48 -4.71 28.04
CA LEU A 494 8.17 -4.52 29.32
C LEU A 494 9.68 -4.69 29.15
N LEU A 495 10.40 -3.60 29.40
CA LEU A 495 11.84 -3.47 29.22
C LEU A 495 12.57 -3.42 30.57
N TYR A 496 13.79 -3.95 30.61
CA TYR A 496 14.62 -4.00 31.81
C TYR A 496 15.97 -3.31 31.57
N PHE A 497 16.33 -2.41 32.48
CA PHE A 497 17.59 -1.65 32.46
C PHE A 497 18.32 -1.78 33.80
N LYS A 498 19.64 -1.85 33.80
CA LYS A 498 20.44 -1.92 35.03
C LYS A 498 20.61 -0.52 35.62
N ILE A 499 20.14 -0.29 36.85
CA ILE A 499 20.24 1.01 37.53
C ILE A 499 21.68 1.56 37.53
N PRO A 500 22.74 0.77 37.82
CA PRO A 500 24.12 1.28 37.81
C PRO A 500 24.66 1.70 36.43
N LYS A 501 23.99 1.30 35.34
CA LYS A 501 24.36 1.70 33.97
C LYS A 501 23.63 2.97 33.52
N THR A 502 22.63 3.43 34.27
CA THR A 502 21.94 4.68 33.95
C THR A 502 22.82 5.87 34.33
N GLY A 503 22.69 6.95 33.57
CA GLY A 503 23.27 8.25 33.87
C GLY A 503 22.43 9.11 34.83
N LEU A 504 21.45 8.52 35.52
CA LEU A 504 20.56 9.22 36.45
C LEU A 504 21.33 9.77 37.66
N LYS A 505 20.94 10.97 38.11
CA LYS A 505 21.53 11.69 39.24
C LYS A 505 20.51 11.90 40.35
N ALA A 506 21.00 12.03 41.58
CA ALA A 506 20.14 12.32 42.72
C ALA A 506 19.46 13.69 42.51
N GLY A 507 18.13 13.71 42.61
CA GLY A 507 17.32 14.90 42.33
C GLY A 507 16.67 14.92 40.95
N ASP A 508 17.03 14.03 40.02
CA ASP A 508 16.36 13.95 38.71
C ASP A 508 14.86 13.66 38.89
N THR A 509 14.05 14.41 38.15
CA THR A 509 12.58 14.34 38.16
C THR A 509 12.00 13.69 36.91
N GLU A 510 12.82 13.41 35.90
CA GLU A 510 12.43 12.83 34.61
C GLU A 510 13.51 11.86 34.12
N ALA A 511 13.10 10.77 33.48
CA ALA A 511 13.98 9.84 32.80
C ALA A 511 13.37 9.46 31.45
N CYS A 512 14.20 9.41 30.40
CA CYS A 512 13.74 9.18 29.03
C CYS A 512 14.29 7.88 28.46
N LEU A 513 13.43 7.21 27.68
CA LEU A 513 13.77 6.14 26.75
C LEU A 513 13.94 6.75 25.36
N THR A 514 14.98 6.34 24.65
CA THR A 514 15.19 6.61 23.23
C THR A 514 15.47 5.32 22.49
N GLY A 515 15.14 5.29 21.20
CA GLY A 515 15.37 4.13 20.36
C GLY A 515 14.99 4.38 18.91
N LYS A 516 15.00 3.32 18.11
CA LYS A 516 14.54 3.30 16.73
C LYS A 516 13.50 2.20 16.53
N THR A 517 12.57 2.42 15.60
CA THR A 517 11.74 1.35 15.05
C THR A 517 12.59 0.39 14.23
N ASN A 518 12.12 -0.82 13.89
CA ASN A 518 12.86 -1.68 12.95
C ASN A 518 12.97 -1.03 11.55
N GLY A 519 12.05 -0.11 11.21
CA GLY A 519 12.13 0.76 10.04
C GLY A 519 13.09 1.96 10.17
N GLY A 520 13.85 2.07 11.27
CA GLY A 520 14.88 3.10 11.46
C GLY A 520 14.39 4.48 11.93
N LYS A 521 13.08 4.70 12.06
CA LYS A 521 12.49 5.95 12.57
C LYS A 521 12.84 6.10 14.06
N SER A 522 13.37 7.25 14.47
CA SER A 522 13.78 7.47 15.88
C SER A 522 12.58 7.82 16.76
N PHE A 523 12.57 7.38 18.01
CA PHE A 523 11.53 7.71 18.98
C PHE A 523 12.09 8.09 20.35
N LYS A 524 11.31 8.83 21.13
CA LYS A 524 11.62 9.24 22.51
C LYS A 524 10.35 9.26 23.36
N GLY A 525 10.44 8.71 24.57
CA GLY A 525 9.41 8.82 25.60
C GLY A 525 10.03 9.14 26.95
N CYS A 526 9.40 10.01 27.74
CA CYS A 526 9.90 10.38 29.06
C CYS A 526 8.83 10.13 30.12
N ALA A 527 9.26 9.75 31.32
CA ALA A 527 8.40 9.58 32.48
C ALA A 527 8.97 10.31 33.69
N SER A 528 8.06 10.81 34.54
CA SER A 528 8.43 11.40 35.82
C SER A 528 9.01 10.33 36.76
N VAL A 529 10.10 10.67 37.42
CA VAL A 529 10.79 9.81 38.40
C VAL A 529 11.18 10.62 39.65
N LYS A 530 11.57 9.93 40.73
CA LYS A 530 12.19 10.53 41.90
C LYS A 530 13.48 9.79 42.23
N VAL A 531 14.62 10.38 41.88
CA VAL A 531 15.93 9.73 42.04
C VAL A 531 16.61 10.15 43.35
N SER A 532 17.06 9.18 44.13
CA SER A 532 17.68 9.39 45.46
C SER A 532 18.98 8.59 45.63
N GLY A 533 19.85 9.02 46.55
CA GLY A 533 20.98 8.20 47.02
C GLY A 533 22.36 8.44 46.37
N GLY A 534 22.64 9.64 45.84
CA GLY A 534 23.96 9.99 45.32
C GLY A 534 25.08 9.93 46.37
N PHE A 535 26.31 9.61 45.93
CA PHE A 535 27.51 9.71 46.76
C PHE A 535 27.78 11.18 47.11
N PHE A 536 27.64 11.55 48.38
CA PHE A 536 28.32 12.74 48.90
C PHE A 536 29.81 12.40 48.97
N GLY A 537 30.59 12.91 48.03
CA GLY A 537 32.03 13.00 48.17
C GLY A 537 32.37 13.73 49.47
N ALA A 538 33.33 13.18 50.22
CA ALA A 538 33.80 13.74 51.48
C ALA A 538 34.03 15.25 51.37
N MET A 539 33.42 16.02 52.28
CA MET A 539 33.84 17.39 52.52
C MET A 539 35.34 17.40 52.81
N SER A 540 36.10 18.05 51.92
CA SER A 540 37.46 18.49 52.19
C SER A 540 37.45 19.29 53.49
N ARG A 541 38.06 18.74 54.55
CA ARG A 541 38.37 19.50 55.77
C ARG A 541 39.43 20.52 55.39
N THR A 542 39.02 21.78 55.28
CA THR A 542 39.92 22.93 55.31
C THR A 542 40.61 22.96 56.68
N PRO A 543 41.92 23.25 56.76
CA PRO A 543 42.65 23.22 58.03
C PRO A 543 42.24 24.42 58.88
N ALA A 544 41.86 24.15 60.13
CA ALA A 544 41.57 25.18 61.13
C ALA A 544 42.84 25.98 61.44
N LYS A 545 42.81 27.30 61.20
CA LYS A 545 43.73 28.25 61.82
C LYS A 545 43.13 28.77 63.12
N SER A 546 43.83 28.40 64.20
CA SER A 546 44.05 29.11 65.47
C SER A 546 43.05 30.19 65.89
N ASN A 547 42.43 29.99 67.05
CA ASN A 547 42.25 31.05 68.02
C ASN A 547 42.70 30.56 69.40
N ALA A 548 43.61 31.32 69.98
CA ALA A 548 44.18 31.13 71.30
C ALA A 548 43.11 31.24 72.40
N CYS A 549 43.28 30.43 73.45
CA CYS A 549 42.59 30.61 74.73
C CYS A 549 43.50 31.44 75.65
N PRO A 550 42.98 32.41 76.43
CA PRO A 550 43.80 33.23 77.30
C PRO A 550 44.19 32.50 78.59
N VAL A 551 45.36 32.90 79.07
CA VAL A 551 46.08 32.55 80.30
C VAL A 551 45.20 32.35 81.54
N ARG A 552 45.44 31.23 82.24
CA ARG A 552 45.90 31.21 83.65
C ARG A 552 46.73 29.97 83.94
#